data_AF-A0A7S2GC83-F1
#
_entry.id   AF-A0A7S2GC83-F1
#
_cell.length_a   1.000
_cell.length_b   1.000
_cell.length_c   1.000
_cell.angle_alpha   90.00
_cell.angle_beta   90.00
_cell.angle_gamma   90.00
#
_symmetry.space_group_name_H-M   'P 1'
#
loop_
_entity.id
_entity.type
_entity.pdbx_description
1 polymer ?
#
loop_
_entity_poly.entity_id
_entity_poly.type
_entity_poly.pdbx_seq_one_letter_code
_entity_poly.pdbx_strand_id
1 'polypeptide(L)'
;VKRGEWEEASGGFDLAQGETPRFSGAAVTRLATSPTIMEPRSGSVQVVAELAKELGFTDENGNSPPSIRSLRFLLPNYVFPSIEKESGPVPSWIKDNVPDYLLPWSVFSGGPPPSNDD
;
A
#
# COMPACT_ATOMS: atom_id res chain seq x y z
N VAL A 1 11.80 -17.86 -17.09
CA VAL A 1 10.50 -17.40 -16.55
C VAL A 1 9.79 -16.65 -17.67
N LYS A 2 8.78 -17.27 -18.31
CA LYS A 2 8.04 -16.62 -19.42
C LYS A 2 7.15 -15.51 -18.83
N ARG A 3 6.89 -14.47 -19.62
CA ARG A 3 6.18 -13.23 -19.21
C ARG A 3 4.80 -13.45 -18.57
N GLY A 4 4.17 -14.62 -18.77
CA GLY A 4 2.89 -15.00 -18.14
C GLY A 4 3.00 -15.59 -16.72
N GLU A 5 4.18 -15.95 -16.22
CA GLU A 5 4.35 -16.46 -14.84
C GLU A 5 4.21 -15.35 -13.79
N TRP A 6 4.39 -14.08 -14.17
CA TRP A 6 4.39 -12.96 -13.23
C TRP A 6 3.00 -12.46 -12.84
N GLU A 7 1.99 -12.58 -13.71
CA GLU A 7 0.61 -12.21 -13.35
C GLU A 7 0.04 -13.13 -12.27
N GLU A 8 0.28 -14.44 -12.40
CA GLU A 8 -0.16 -15.41 -11.40
C GLU A 8 0.65 -15.26 -10.11
N ALA A 9 1.97 -15.06 -10.21
CA ALA A 9 2.83 -14.84 -9.05
C ALA A 9 2.56 -13.51 -8.32
N SER A 10 2.08 -12.47 -9.01
CA SER A 10 1.68 -11.20 -8.40
C SER A 10 0.28 -11.26 -7.77
N GLY A 11 -0.42 -12.40 -7.88
CA GLY A 11 -1.79 -12.54 -7.39
C GLY A 11 -2.80 -11.69 -8.16
N GLY A 12 -2.54 -11.40 -9.43
CA GLY A 12 -3.36 -10.52 -10.26
C GLY A 12 -3.17 -9.03 -9.99
N PHE A 13 -2.19 -8.64 -9.16
CA PHE A 13 -1.82 -7.24 -8.97
C PHE A 13 -1.15 -6.68 -10.23
N ASP A 14 -1.62 -5.51 -10.70
CA ASP A 14 -0.99 -4.77 -11.78
C ASP A 14 0.34 -4.18 -11.30
N LEU A 15 1.44 -4.82 -11.69
CA LEU A 15 2.80 -4.41 -11.32
C LEU A 15 3.15 -3.00 -11.81
N ALA A 16 2.45 -2.44 -12.81
CA ALA A 16 2.63 -1.06 -13.22
C ALA A 16 2.14 -0.05 -12.16
N GLN A 17 1.30 -0.48 -11.21
CA GLN A 17 0.87 0.30 -10.05
C GLN A 17 1.82 0.13 -8.85
N GLY A 18 2.80 -0.77 -8.94
CA GLY A 18 3.78 -1.00 -7.89
C GLY A 18 4.80 0.14 -7.77
N GLU A 19 5.41 0.26 -6.59
CA GLU A 19 6.53 1.18 -6.38
C GLU A 19 7.81 0.69 -7.06
N THR A 20 8.67 1.62 -7.46
CA THR A 20 10.03 1.27 -7.88
C THR A 20 10.91 0.95 -6.66
N PRO A 21 11.96 0.11 -6.79
CA PRO A 21 12.94 -0.09 -5.72
C PRO A 21 13.61 1.21 -5.24
N ARG A 22 13.67 2.23 -6.11
CA ARG A 22 14.23 3.54 -5.77
C ARG A 22 13.37 4.26 -4.72
N PHE A 23 12.05 4.09 -4.77
CA PHE A 23 11.13 4.69 -3.81
C PHE A 23 11.37 4.17 -2.39
N SER A 24 11.42 2.84 -2.23
CA SER A 24 11.70 2.21 -0.94
C SER A 24 13.11 2.55 -0.45
N GLY A 25 14.10 2.56 -1.35
CA GLY A 25 15.47 2.99 -1.03
C GLY A 25 15.55 4.43 -0.53
N ALA A 26 14.77 5.35 -1.12
CA ALA A 26 14.69 6.74 -0.67
C ALA A 26 14.08 6.86 0.73
N ALA A 27 13.04 6.08 1.05
CA ALA A 27 12.49 6.03 2.41
C ALA A 27 13.53 5.56 3.44
N VAL A 28 14.21 4.44 3.16
CA VAL A 28 15.27 3.91 4.04
C VAL A 28 16.38 4.94 4.24
N THR A 29 16.82 5.59 3.16
CA THR A 29 17.87 6.62 3.23
C THR A 29 17.45 7.80 4.12
N ARG A 30 16.21 8.29 3.98
CA ARG A 30 15.69 9.40 4.78
C ARG A 30 15.61 9.07 6.26
N LEU A 31 15.13 7.88 6.60
CA LEU A 31 15.11 7.40 7.98
C LEU A 31 16.55 7.30 8.53
N ALA A 32 17.43 6.57 7.84
CA ALA A 32 18.78 6.30 8.31
C ALA A 32 19.65 7.56 8.47
N THR A 33 19.37 8.62 7.70
CA THR A 33 20.11 9.89 7.74
C THR A 33 19.53 10.92 8.71
N SER A 34 18.36 10.65 9.31
CA SER A 34 17.66 11.58 10.20
C SER A 34 17.30 10.93 11.53
N PRO A 35 18.21 10.92 12.53
CA PRO A 35 17.96 10.29 13.83
C PRO A 35 16.67 10.78 14.51
N THR A 36 16.35 12.07 14.40
CA THR A 36 15.12 12.67 14.94
C THR A 36 13.84 12.11 14.33
N ILE A 37 13.90 11.61 13.09
CA ILE A 37 12.78 10.95 12.40
C ILE A 37 12.79 9.45 12.72
N MET A 38 13.97 8.83 12.75
CA MET A 38 14.14 7.39 12.91
C MET A 38 13.85 6.91 14.33
N GLU A 39 14.37 7.59 15.35
CA GLU A 39 14.32 7.14 16.75
C GLU A 39 12.88 6.87 17.23
N PRO A 40 11.89 7.76 17.01
CA PRO A 40 10.51 7.50 17.43
C PRO A 40 9.82 6.37 16.66
N ARG A 41 10.38 5.95 15.51
CA ARG A 41 9.83 4.91 14.63
C ARG A 41 10.51 3.56 14.81
N SER A 42 11.59 3.49 15.60
CA SER A 42 12.32 2.25 15.84
C SER A 42 11.41 1.17 16.44
N GLY A 43 11.51 -0.06 15.93
CA GLY A 43 10.68 -1.18 16.37
C GLY A 43 9.25 -1.20 15.81
N SER A 44 8.90 -0.30 14.90
CA SER A 44 7.57 -0.26 14.28
C SER A 44 7.62 -0.54 12.76
N VAL A 45 6.50 -0.98 12.20
CA VAL A 45 6.33 -1.13 10.76
C VAL A 45 6.02 0.23 10.15
N GLN A 46 6.72 0.56 9.07
CA GLN A 46 6.51 1.79 8.31
C GLN A 46 6.07 1.45 6.88
N VAL A 47 5.13 2.22 6.34
CA VAL A 47 4.67 2.09 4.95
C VAL A 47 5.32 3.20 4.12
N VAL A 48 6.06 2.83 3.07
CA VAL A 48 6.86 3.75 2.24
C VAL A 48 6.01 4.89 1.67
N ALA A 49 4.86 4.57 1.07
CA ALA A 49 3.93 5.56 0.54
C ALA A 49 3.39 6.55 1.60
N GLU A 50 3.24 6.11 2.86
CA GLU A 50 2.82 6.98 3.96
C GLU A 50 3.96 7.90 4.40
N LEU A 51 5.19 7.37 4.52
CA LEU A 51 6.39 8.17 4.77
C LEU A 51 6.66 9.19 3.65
N ALA A 52 6.40 8.81 2.41
CA ALA A 52 6.53 9.69 1.24
C ALA A 52 5.63 10.91 1.34
N LYS A 53 4.36 10.70 1.73
CA LYS A 53 3.39 11.77 1.96
C LYS A 53 3.78 12.63 3.16
N GLU A 54 4.26 12.03 4.25
CA GLU A 54 4.67 12.76 5.46
C GLU A 54 5.95 13.60 5.24
N LEU A 55 6.95 13.03 4.57
CA LEU A 55 8.28 13.62 4.40
C LEU A 55 8.46 14.37 3.06
N GLY A 56 7.40 14.43 2.25
CA GLY A 56 7.36 15.22 1.01
C GLY A 56 8.28 14.69 -0.09
N PHE A 57 8.28 13.39 -0.35
CA PHE A 57 9.00 12.80 -1.49
C PHE A 57 8.10 11.91 -2.34
N THR A 58 8.51 11.68 -3.58
CA THR A 58 7.77 10.89 -4.56
C THR A 58 8.67 9.82 -5.16
N ASP A 59 8.05 8.84 -5.81
CA ASP A 59 8.70 7.91 -6.70
C ASP A 59 9.10 8.62 -8.03
N GLU A 60 9.61 7.85 -8.97
CA GLU A 60 10.04 8.31 -10.29
C GLU A 60 8.92 9.06 -11.03
N ASN A 61 9.32 10.07 -11.80
CA ASN A 61 8.41 10.95 -12.56
C ASN A 61 7.38 11.71 -11.71
N GLY A 62 7.61 11.84 -10.39
CA GLY A 62 6.68 12.49 -9.48
C GLY A 62 5.50 11.61 -9.06
N ASN A 63 5.54 10.30 -9.38
CA ASN A 63 4.49 9.37 -8.98
C ASN A 63 4.47 9.18 -7.47
N SER A 64 3.31 8.98 -6.89
CA SER A 64 3.17 8.60 -5.48
C SER A 64 2.12 7.49 -5.39
N PRO A 65 2.52 6.22 -5.37
CA PRO A 65 1.58 5.12 -5.27
C PRO A 65 0.76 5.24 -3.97
N PRO A 66 -0.51 4.81 -3.96
CA PRO A 66 -1.32 4.82 -2.75
C PRO A 66 -0.72 3.89 -1.69
N SER A 67 -0.95 4.18 -0.42
CA SER A 67 -0.61 3.25 0.66
C SER A 67 -1.30 1.90 0.45
N ILE A 68 -0.59 0.82 0.75
CA ILE A 68 -1.17 -0.53 0.79
C ILE A 68 -2.37 -0.64 1.75
N ARG A 69 -2.47 0.28 2.72
CA ARG A 69 -3.57 0.36 3.69
C ARG A 69 -4.71 1.27 3.22
N SER A 70 -4.54 1.98 2.11
CA SER A 70 -5.54 2.90 1.58
C SER A 70 -6.68 2.16 0.91
N LEU A 71 -7.92 2.65 1.09
CA LEU A 71 -9.06 2.18 0.30
C LEU A 71 -8.82 2.33 -1.22
N ARG A 72 -8.06 3.37 -1.65
CA ARG A 72 -7.67 3.54 -3.06
C ARG A 72 -6.78 2.41 -3.59
N PHE A 73 -6.05 1.73 -2.72
CA PHE A 73 -5.30 0.54 -3.09
C PHE A 73 -6.16 -0.72 -2.95
N LEU A 74 -6.84 -0.86 -1.81
CA LEU A 74 -7.52 -2.12 -1.46
C LEU A 74 -8.75 -2.40 -2.31
N LEU A 75 -9.60 -1.38 -2.56
CA LEU A 75 -10.85 -1.62 -3.28
C LEU A 75 -10.61 -2.01 -4.74
N PRO A 76 -9.81 -1.29 -5.54
CA PRO A 76 -9.61 -1.65 -6.94
C PRO A 76 -8.84 -2.96 -7.15
N ASN A 77 -7.89 -3.28 -6.25
CA ASN A 77 -7.00 -4.43 -6.45
C ASN A 77 -7.54 -5.74 -5.84
N TYR A 78 -8.39 -5.68 -4.81
CA TYR A 78 -8.85 -6.90 -4.12
C TYR A 78 -10.37 -6.99 -3.99
N VAL A 79 -11.06 -5.91 -3.63
CA VAL A 79 -12.50 -5.97 -3.33
C VAL A 79 -13.35 -5.94 -4.60
N PHE A 80 -13.15 -4.97 -5.49
CA PHE A 80 -13.92 -4.84 -6.73
C PHE A 80 -13.75 -6.07 -7.63
N PRO A 81 -12.54 -6.61 -7.87
CA PRO A 81 -12.41 -7.83 -8.67
C PRO A 81 -13.23 -9.02 -8.11
N SER A 82 -13.30 -9.15 -6.78
CA SER A 82 -14.13 -10.18 -6.13
C SER A 82 -15.62 -9.91 -6.34
N ILE A 83 -16.09 -8.68 -6.13
CA ILE A 83 -17.48 -8.28 -6.37
C ILE A 83 -17.86 -8.52 -7.83
N GLU A 84 -16.99 -8.15 -8.76
CA GLU A 84 -17.28 -8.26 -10.20
C GLU A 84 -17.40 -9.69 -10.67
N LYS A 85 -16.60 -10.58 -10.08
CA LYS A 85 -16.66 -12.02 -10.31
C LYS A 85 -17.98 -12.63 -9.82
N GLU A 86 -18.53 -12.14 -8.72
CA GLU A 86 -19.70 -12.73 -8.04
C GLU A 86 -21.04 -12.07 -8.40
N SER A 87 -21.03 -10.75 -8.61
CA SER A 87 -22.23 -9.90 -8.66
C SER A 87 -22.32 -9.01 -9.90
N GLY A 88 -21.34 -9.09 -10.80
CA GLY A 88 -21.27 -8.24 -12.00
C GLY A 88 -20.56 -6.89 -11.77
N PRO A 89 -20.42 -6.08 -12.84
CA PRO A 89 -19.50 -4.95 -12.87
C PRO A 89 -19.82 -3.89 -11.81
N VAL A 90 -18.79 -3.42 -11.10
CA VAL A 90 -18.92 -2.30 -10.17
C VAL A 90 -19.14 -1.02 -11.01
N PRO A 91 -20.18 -0.22 -10.72
CA PRO A 91 -20.43 1.03 -11.45
C PRO A 91 -19.23 1.98 -11.45
N SER A 92 -18.92 2.61 -12.58
CA SER A 92 -17.75 3.49 -12.73
C SER A 92 -17.74 4.64 -11.72
N TRP A 93 -18.90 5.22 -11.39
CA TRP A 93 -18.99 6.29 -10.40
C TRP A 93 -18.48 5.89 -9.02
N ILE A 94 -18.54 4.60 -8.66
CA ILE A 94 -17.96 4.08 -7.41
C ILE A 94 -16.45 3.95 -7.55
N LYS A 95 -15.97 3.38 -8.66
CA LYS A 95 -14.54 3.19 -8.95
C LYS A 95 -13.78 4.52 -8.97
N ASP A 96 -14.40 5.55 -9.55
CA ASP A 96 -13.78 6.87 -9.73
C ASP A 96 -13.78 7.73 -8.46
N ASN A 97 -14.57 7.36 -7.43
CA ASN A 97 -14.72 8.14 -6.20
C ASN A 97 -14.25 7.39 -4.94
N VAL A 98 -13.31 6.45 -5.08
CA VAL A 98 -12.73 5.75 -3.92
C VAL A 98 -11.90 6.73 -3.09
N PRO A 99 -12.23 6.91 -1.79
CA PRO A 99 -11.49 7.84 -0.93
C PRO A 99 -10.09 7.31 -0.56
N ASP A 100 -9.13 8.20 -0.37
CA ASP A 100 -7.77 7.85 0.09
C ASP A 100 -7.70 7.73 1.62
N TYR A 101 -8.57 6.91 2.20
CA TYR A 101 -8.58 6.66 3.64
C TYR A 101 -7.73 5.46 4.00
N LEU A 102 -6.86 5.64 5.01
CA LEU A 102 -6.04 4.58 5.57
C LEU A 102 -6.89 3.75 6.53
N LEU A 103 -6.92 2.44 6.33
CA LEU A 103 -7.45 1.53 7.34
C LEU A 103 -6.58 1.62 8.61
N PRO A 104 -7.16 1.59 9.82
CA PRO A 104 -6.39 1.45 11.05
C PRO A 104 -5.53 0.18 11.02
N TRP A 105 -4.37 0.20 11.68
CA TRP A 105 -3.48 -0.97 11.74
C TRP A 105 -4.18 -2.24 12.23
N SER A 106 -5.00 -2.13 13.28
CA SER A 106 -5.78 -3.25 13.81
C SER A 106 -6.72 -3.90 12.79
N VAL A 107 -7.19 -3.15 11.80
CA VAL A 107 -8.04 -3.68 10.73
C VAL A 107 -7.17 -4.25 9.61
N PHE A 108 -6.12 -3.53 9.22
CA PHE A 108 -5.25 -3.91 8.10
C PHE A 108 -4.44 -5.19 8.37
N SER A 109 -3.94 -5.38 9.60
CA SER A 109 -3.07 -6.52 9.95
C SER A 109 -3.82 -7.77 10.43
N GLY A 110 -5.16 -7.84 10.26
CA GLY A 110 -5.93 -9.06 10.53
C GLY A 110 -6.56 -9.17 11.93
N GLY A 111 -6.72 -8.05 12.66
CA GLY A 111 -7.43 -8.02 13.94
C GLY A 111 -6.64 -7.33 15.05
N PRO A 112 -7.27 -7.06 16.21
CA PRO A 112 -6.55 -6.56 17.38
C PRO A 112 -5.38 -7.49 17.70
N PRO A 113 -4.25 -6.97 18.24
CA PRO A 113 -3.20 -7.82 18.79
C PRO A 113 -3.84 -8.86 19.72
N PRO A 114 -3.33 -10.10 19.78
CA PRO A 114 -3.79 -11.04 20.80
C PRO A 114 -3.76 -10.35 22.17
N SER A 115 -4.78 -10.56 23.00
CA SER A 115 -4.75 -10.02 24.37
C SER A 115 -3.49 -10.56 25.05
N ASN A 116 -2.86 -9.70 25.85
CA ASN A 116 -1.82 -10.14 26.79
C ASN A 116 -2.51 -10.87 27.95
N ASP A 117 -3.16 -11.99 27.65
CA ASP A 117 -3.55 -12.96 28.67
C ASP A 117 -2.50 -14.08 28.60
N ASP A 118 -1.71 -14.18 29.67
CA ASP A 118 -0.61 -15.13 29.88
C ASP A 118 -1.03 -16.61 29.75
#